data_AF-A0A0F9RBT7-F1
#
_entry.id   AF-A0A0F9RBT7-F1
#
_cell.length_a   1.000
_cell.length_b   1.000
_cell.length_c   1.000
_cell.angle_alpha   90.00
_cell.angle_beta   90.00
_cell.angle_gamma   90.00
#
_symmetry.space_group_name_H-M   'P 1'
#
loop_
_entity.id
_entity.type
_entity.pdbx_description
1 polymer ?
#
loop_
_entity_poly.entity_id
_entity_poly.type
_entity_poly.pdbx_seq_one_letter_code
_entity_poly.pdbx_strand_id
1 'polypeptide(L)'
;MSTSLILFLAILALVMLAVIIGGRKKRWYKVFMVNNDTFLGYRTTNDFWWRDSQGLIGFHSPDGRRIGVSKHNLIKIEEHDAPKSGK
;
A
#
# COMPACT_ATOMS: atom_id res chain seq x y z
N MET A 1 -4.98 -38.61 -11.35
CA MET A 1 -5.07 -37.65 -10.24
C MET A 1 -6.35 -37.93 -9.47
N SER A 2 -6.31 -37.99 -8.15
CA SER A 2 -7.52 -38.21 -7.33
C SER A 2 -8.37 -36.94 -7.26
N THR A 3 -9.69 -37.10 -7.14
CA THR A 3 -10.64 -35.99 -6.93
C THR A 3 -10.30 -35.15 -5.70
N SER A 4 -9.75 -35.77 -4.65
CA SER A 4 -9.23 -35.10 -3.46
C SER A 4 -8.07 -34.14 -3.75
N LEU A 5 -7.17 -34.51 -4.66
CA LEU A 5 -6.05 -33.66 -5.08
C LEU A 5 -6.53 -32.45 -5.89
N ILE A 6 -7.54 -32.64 -6.74
CA ILE A 6 -8.14 -31.56 -7.55
C ILE A 6 -8.83 -30.53 -6.64
N LEU A 7 -9.60 -31.00 -5.65
CA LEU A 7 -10.29 -30.12 -4.69
C LEU A 7 -9.29 -29.29 -3.88
N PHE A 8 -8.21 -29.93 -3.41
CA PHE A 8 -7.14 -29.24 -2.67
C PHE A 8 -6.48 -28.15 -3.51
N LEU A 9 -6.12 -28.44 -4.76
CA LEU A 9 -5.51 -27.47 -5.67
C LEU A 9 -6.45 -26.30 -5.98
N ALA A 10 -7.75 -26.55 -6.14
CA ALA A 10 -8.75 -25.50 -6.38
C ALA A 10 -8.88 -24.54 -5.18
N ILE A 11 -8.89 -25.06 -3.96
CA ILE A 11 -8.91 -24.24 -2.73
C ILE A 11 -7.62 -23.42 -2.62
N LEU A 12 -6.47 -24.04 -2.86
CA LEU A 12 -5.18 -23.35 -2.79
C LEU A 12 -5.09 -22.21 -3.81
N ALA A 13 -5.59 -22.43 -5.03
CA ALA A 13 -5.64 -21.42 -6.07
C ALA A 13 -6.54 -20.24 -5.68
N LEU A 14 -7.71 -20.49 -5.07
CA LEU A 14 -8.61 -19.44 -4.57
C LEU A 14 -7.98 -18.60 -3.47
N VAL A 15 -7.28 -19.23 -2.52
CA VAL A 15 -6.55 -18.53 -1.45
C VAL A 15 -5.45 -17.64 -2.03
N MET A 16 -4.66 -18.16 -2.98
CA MET A 16 -3.63 -17.40 -3.68
C MET A 16 -4.22 -16.21 -4.44
N LEU A 17 -5.36 -16.41 -5.12
CA LEU A 17 -6.05 -15.34 -5.83
C LEU A 17 -6.52 -14.23 -4.88
N ALA A 18 -7.10 -14.61 -3.74
CA ALA A 18 -7.57 -13.67 -2.72
C ALA A 18 -6.42 -12.82 -2.14
N VAL A 19 -5.25 -13.42 -1.92
CA VAL A 19 -4.04 -12.70 -1.46
C VAL A 19 -3.53 -11.73 -2.53
N ILE A 20 -3.51 -12.13 -3.80
CA ILE A 20 -3.08 -11.26 -4.90
C ILE A 20 -4.01 -10.05 -5.09
N ILE A 21 -5.33 -10.27 -5.02
CA ILE A 21 -6.33 -9.21 -5.14
C ILE A 21 -6.29 -8.30 -3.90
N GLY A 22 -6.23 -8.89 -2.70
CA GLY A 22 -6.18 -8.17 -1.44
C GLY A 22 -4.91 -7.33 -1.28
N GLY A 23 -3.78 -7.78 -1.81
CA GLY A 23 -2.48 -7.11 -1.75
C GLY A 23 -2.36 -5.82 -2.57
N ARG A 24 -3.32 -5.55 -3.46
CA ARG A 24 -3.33 -4.36 -4.34
C ARG A 24 -4.22 -3.21 -3.85
N LYS A 25 -4.87 -3.35 -2.69
CA LYS A 25 -5.74 -2.28 -2.17
C LYS A 25 -4.89 -1.07 -1.79
N LYS A 26 -4.99 0.00 -2.58
CA LYS A 26 -4.37 1.30 -2.29
C LYS A 26 -5.17 2.01 -1.20
N ARG A 27 -4.51 2.39 -0.12
CA ARG A 27 -5.00 3.36 0.87
C ARG A 27 -4.26 4.67 0.67
N TRP A 28 -5.00 5.74 0.48
CA TRP A 28 -4.43 7.04 0.17
C TRP A 28 -4.28 7.88 1.43
N TYR A 29 -3.23 8.69 1.46
CA TYR A 29 -2.82 9.47 2.61
C TYR A 29 -2.35 10.84 2.16
N LYS A 30 -2.78 11.86 2.90
CA LYS A 30 -2.20 13.18 2.85
C LYS A 30 -1.17 13.31 3.96
N VAL A 31 0.07 13.58 3.58
CA VAL A 31 1.21 13.63 4.49
C VAL A 31 1.65 15.08 4.65
N PHE A 32 1.75 15.53 5.91
CA PHE A 32 2.11 16.91 6.26
C PHE A 32 3.52 16.93 6.83
N MET A 33 4.40 17.74 6.24
CA MET A 33 5.81 17.84 6.61
C MET A 33 6.12 19.12 7.39
N VAL A 34 7.20 19.10 8.16
CA VAL A 34 7.64 20.21 9.04
C VAL A 34 7.96 21.50 8.31
N ASN A 35 8.26 21.43 7.01
CA ASN A 35 8.58 22.56 6.14
C ASN A 35 7.34 23.18 5.47
N ASN A 36 6.13 22.92 5.99
CA ASN A 36 4.84 23.28 5.39
C ASN A 36 4.52 22.61 4.04
N ASP A 37 5.36 21.69 3.56
CA ASP A 37 5.01 20.91 2.38
C ASP A 37 3.97 19.85 2.72
N THR A 38 3.11 19.58 1.76
CA THR A 38 2.19 18.46 1.81
C THR A 38 2.30 17.64 0.53
N PHE A 39 2.22 16.32 0.65
CA PHE A 39 2.14 15.46 -0.53
C PHE A 39 1.05 14.40 -0.35
N LEU A 40 0.53 13.95 -1.49
CA LEU A 40 -0.44 12.87 -1.58
C LEU A 40 0.30 11.59 -1.96
N GLY A 41 0.17 10.56 -1.15
CA GLY A 41 0.73 9.24 -1.45
C GLY A 41 -0.23 8.13 -1.06
N TYR A 42 0.00 6.92 -1.58
CA TYR A 42 -0.75 5.74 -1.17
C TYR A 42 0.17 4.66 -0.61
N ARG A 43 -0.38 3.81 0.25
CA ARG A 43 0.24 2.55 0.66
C ARG A 43 -0.65 1.40 0.21
N THR A 44 -0.04 0.30 -0.18
CA THR A 44 -0.72 -0.96 -0.44
C THR A 44 -0.60 -1.85 0.79
N THR A 45 -1.54 -2.78 0.94
CA THR A 45 -1.54 -3.82 1.98
C THR A 45 -0.27 -4.67 1.97
N ASN A 46 0.39 -4.80 0.81
CA ASN A 46 1.67 -5.49 0.68
C ASN A 46 2.89 -4.64 1.04
N ASP A 47 2.75 -3.32 1.19
CA ASP A 47 3.86 -2.44 1.58
C ASP A 47 4.22 -2.53 3.06
N PHE A 48 3.57 -3.41 3.84
CA PHE A 48 3.95 -3.69 5.23
C PHE A 48 5.42 -4.14 5.34
N TRP A 49 5.91 -4.88 4.34
CA TRP A 49 7.31 -5.34 4.26
C TRP A 49 8.27 -4.26 3.75
N TRP A 50 7.75 -3.23 3.10
CA TRP A 50 8.53 -2.16 2.51
C TRP A 50 8.72 -1.02 3.53
N ARG A 51 9.54 -1.35 4.54
CA ARG A 51 10.46 -0.43 5.23
C ARG A 51 9.84 0.74 6.00
N ASP A 52 9.00 0.43 6.99
CA ASP A 52 8.93 1.26 8.21
C ASP A 52 10.21 1.00 9.04
N SER A 53 11.37 1.46 8.54
CA SER A 53 12.59 1.46 9.35
C SER A 53 12.48 2.49 10.47
N GLN A 54 13.35 2.44 11.48
CA GLN A 54 13.20 3.28 12.67
C GLN A 54 13.02 4.78 12.37
N GLY A 55 13.57 5.30 11.26
CA GLY A 55 13.45 6.71 10.86
C GLY A 55 12.67 7.03 9.58
N LEU A 56 12.12 6.06 8.84
CA LEU A 56 11.45 6.31 7.54
C LEU A 56 10.07 5.66 7.47
N ILE A 57 9.16 6.30 6.74
CA ILE A 57 7.85 5.76 6.34
C ILE A 57 7.78 5.75 4.81
N GLY A 58 7.47 4.59 4.25
CA GLY A 58 7.35 4.39 2.81
C GLY A 58 5.94 4.71 2.27
N PHE A 59 5.88 5.47 1.20
CA PHE A 59 4.67 5.75 0.42
C PHE A 59 4.94 5.53 -1.07
N HIS A 60 3.87 5.40 -1.84
CA HIS A 60 3.89 5.52 -3.29
C HIS A 60 3.26 6.85 -3.69
N SER A 61 3.88 7.53 -4.63
CA SER A 61 3.31 8.67 -5.35
C SER A 61 2.13 8.25 -6.23
N PRO A 62 1.30 9.20 -6.72
CA PRO A 62 0.19 8.89 -7.63
C PRO A 62 0.63 8.17 -8.91
N ASP A 63 1.85 8.43 -9.40
CA ASP A 63 2.48 7.78 -10.55
C ASP A 63 3.13 6.42 -10.22
N GLY A 64 3.06 5.98 -8.96
CA GLY A 64 3.54 4.67 -8.52
C GLY A 64 5.03 4.62 -8.20
N ARG A 65 5.73 5.76 -8.17
CA ARG A 65 7.10 5.85 -7.66
C ARG A 65 7.11 5.75 -6.13
N ARG A 66 8.15 5.11 -5.64
CA ARG A 66 8.47 4.92 -4.23
C ARG A 66 9.02 6.21 -3.61
N ILE A 67 8.40 6.69 -2.53
CA ILE A 67 8.78 7.86 -1.73
C ILE A 67 9.06 7.41 -0.30
N GLY A 68 10.21 7.77 0.25
CA GLY A 68 10.52 7.59 1.68
C GLY A 68 10.45 8.93 2.40
N VAL A 69 9.67 9.00 3.48
CA VAL A 69 9.53 10.20 4.31
C VAL A 69 10.20 9.97 5.65
N SER A 70 11.06 10.89 6.07
CA SER A 70 11.65 10.82 7.41
C SER A 70 10.60 11.10 8.47
N LYS A 71 10.54 10.26 9.50
CA LYS A 71 9.66 10.47 10.67
C LYS A 71 9.96 11.76 11.41
N HIS A 72 11.21 12.24 11.34
CA HIS A 72 11.62 13.51 11.95
C HIS A 72 11.06 14.73 11.21
N ASN A 73 10.75 14.59 9.93
CA ASN A 73 10.20 15.66 9.10
C ASN A 73 8.67 15.56 8.99
N LEU A 74 8.04 14.65 9.72
CA LEU A 74 6.61 14.38 9.66
C LEU A 74 5.87 15.13 10.77
N ILE A 75 4.84 15.89 10.41
CA ILE A 75 3.89 16.46 11.38
C ILE A 75 2.74 15.47 11.62
N LYS A 76 2.05 15.07 10.55
CA LYS A 76 0.89 14.17 10.63
C LYS A 76 0.61 13.48 9.30
N ILE A 77 -0.16 12.38 9.37
CA ILE A 77 -0.65 11.61 8.23
C ILE A 77 -2.16 11.48 8.40
N GLU A 78 -2.92 11.83 7.37
CA GLU A 78 -4.38 11.70 7.36
C GLU A 78 -4.78 10.78 6.22
N GLU A 79 -5.69 9.83 6.48
CA GLU A 79 -6.30 9.03 5.42
C GLU A 79 -7.13 9.95 4.53
N HIS A 80 -6.97 9.79 3.22
CA HIS A 80 -7.58 10.62 2.21
C HIS A 80 -8.23 9.72 1.17
N ASP A 81 -9.28 10.19 0.51
CA ASP A 81 -9.86 9.46 -0.62
C ASP A 81 -8.87 9.40 -1.79
N ALA A 82 -9.03 8.40 -2.66
CA ALA A 82 -8.25 8.37 -3.90
C ALA A 82 -8.46 9.69 -4.65
N PRO A 83 -7.39 10.29 -5.22
CA PRO A 83 -7.55 11.45 -6.07
C PRO A 83 -8.54 11.06 -7.17
N LYS A 84 -9.56 11.89 -7.38
CA LYS A 84 -10.48 11.71 -8.51
C LYS A 84 -9.59 11.70 -9.75
N SER A 85 -9.50 10.56 -10.41
CA SER A 85 -8.79 10.44 -11.69
C SER A 85 -9.45 11.46 -12.62
N GLY A 86 -8.78 12.60 -12.84
CA GLY A 86 -9.27 13.63 -13.74
C GLY A 86 -9.48 12.98 -15.09
N LYS A 87 -10.73 12.97 -15.55
CA LYS A 87 -11.04 12.96 -16.97
C LYS A 87 -10.96 14.39 -17.46
#